data_AF-A0A6I9QN19-F1
#
_entry.id   AF-A0A6I9QN19-F1
#
_cell.length_a   1.000
_cell.length_b   1.000
_cell.length_c   1.000
_cell.angle_alpha   90.00
_cell.angle_beta   90.00
_cell.angle_gamma   90.00
#
_symmetry.space_group_name_H-M   'P 1'
#
loop_
_entity.id
_entity.type
_entity.pdbx_description
1 polymer ?
#
loop_
_entity_poly.entity_id
_entity_poly.type
_entity_poly.pdbx_seq_one_letter_code
_entity_poly.pdbx_strand_id
1 'polypeptide(L)'
;MLVVNGESFVVSNFGEYKAVACIDGLAADIDKMHLKKIKRKWSIKDLWHQMCLKNDGEKPGRSSRMIVEAQKVTNQIEFIILGSDGVWEVMNNKEAVDLVRHIEDAQLAAESLAQE
;
A
#
# COMPACT_ATOMS: atom_id res chain seq x y z
N MET A 1 6.68 7.97 -3.48
CA MET A 1 7.33 8.83 -2.47
C MET A 1 6.48 8.82 -1.21
N LEU A 2 7.07 8.78 -0.01
CA LEU A 2 6.35 8.89 1.25
C LEU A 2 6.76 10.19 1.96
N VAL A 3 5.78 11.00 2.35
CA VAL A 3 5.97 12.20 3.17
C VAL A 3 5.15 12.02 4.44
N VAL A 4 5.75 12.14 5.61
CA VAL A 4 5.07 12.02 6.90
C VAL A 4 5.26 13.30 7.70
N ASN A 5 4.18 13.80 8.28
CA ASN A 5 4.22 14.78 9.35
C ASN A 5 3.45 14.24 10.57
N GLY A 6 3.40 15.00 11.67
CA GLY A 6 2.72 14.57 12.89
C GLY A 6 1.19 14.37 12.76
N GLU A 7 0.59 14.71 11.63
CA GLU A 7 -0.86 14.66 11.43
C GLU A 7 -1.30 13.73 10.30
N SER A 8 -0.43 13.49 9.32
CA SER A 8 -0.75 12.84 8.07
C SER A 8 0.48 12.22 7.42
N PHE A 9 0.24 11.19 6.63
CA PHE A 9 1.22 10.68 5.70
C PHE A 9 0.65 10.73 4.29
N VAL A 10 1.53 10.96 3.33
CA VAL A 10 1.20 11.06 1.92
C VAL A 10 2.05 10.08 1.14
N VAL A 11 1.41 9.10 0.50
CA VAL A 11 2.07 8.16 -0.40
C VAL A 11 1.76 8.59 -1.82
N SER A 12 2.80 8.78 -2.62
CA SER A 12 2.66 8.85 -4.06
C SER A 12 3.04 7.52 -4.69
N ASN A 13 2.14 6.99 -5.53
CA ASN A 13 2.41 5.77 -6.29
C ASN A 13 3.58 6.06 -7.24
N PHE A 14 4.71 5.43 -6.96
CA PHE A 14 5.94 5.59 -7.72
C PHE A 14 6.45 4.22 -8.13
N GLY A 15 6.04 3.77 -9.32
CA GLY A 15 6.58 2.59 -9.96
C GLY A 15 6.27 1.29 -9.21
N GLU A 16 7.34 0.61 -8.76
CA GLU A 16 7.34 -0.75 -8.20
C GLU A 16 7.37 -0.75 -6.67
N TYR A 17 7.08 0.40 -6.04
CA TYR A 17 7.01 0.51 -4.59
C TYR A 17 5.56 0.40 -4.12
N LYS A 18 5.35 -0.39 -3.08
CA LYS A 18 4.07 -0.58 -2.42
C LYS A 18 4.17 -0.23 -0.94
N ALA A 19 3.12 0.38 -0.42
CA ALA A 19 3.00 0.75 0.98
C ALA A 19 1.94 -0.10 1.70
N VAL A 20 2.30 -0.65 2.85
CA VAL A 20 1.42 -1.43 3.73
C VAL A 20 1.42 -0.79 5.11
N ALA A 21 0.23 -0.47 5.64
CA ALA A 21 0.08 0.01 7.00
C ALA A 21 -0.27 -1.15 7.95
N CYS A 22 0.31 -1.14 9.13
CA CYS A 22 -0.18 -1.91 10.27
C CYS A 22 -1.22 -1.08 11.03
N ILE A 23 -2.46 -1.55 11.11
CA ILE A 23 -3.57 -0.86 11.76
C ILE A 23 -4.26 -1.82 12.74
N ASP A 24 -4.22 -1.52 14.03
CA ASP A 24 -4.81 -2.34 15.10
C ASP A 24 -4.50 -3.84 14.95
N GLY A 25 -3.24 -4.19 14.71
CA GLY A 25 -2.88 -5.58 14.54
C GLY A 25 -3.10 -6.16 13.12
N LEU A 26 -3.55 -5.36 12.14
CA LEU A 26 -3.91 -5.84 10.80
C LEU A 26 -3.12 -5.17 9.68
N ALA A 27 -2.74 -5.97 8.68
CA ALA A 27 -2.06 -5.47 7.49
C ALA A 27 -3.05 -4.87 6.48
N ALA A 28 -2.88 -3.58 6.16
CA ALA A 28 -3.72 -2.84 5.23
C ALA A 28 -2.91 -2.32 4.04
N ASP A 29 -3.33 -2.74 2.83
CA ASP A 29 -2.78 -2.24 1.57
C ASP A 29 -3.28 -0.81 1.32
N ILE A 30 -2.37 0.17 1.35
CA ILE A 30 -2.71 1.59 1.24
C ILE A 30 -3.28 1.90 -0.15
N ASP A 31 -2.69 1.33 -1.20
CA ASP A 31 -3.12 1.55 -2.59
C ASP A 31 -4.53 0.98 -2.86
N LYS A 32 -4.86 -0.18 -2.29
CA LYS A 32 -6.20 -0.80 -2.44
C LYS A 32 -7.28 -0.17 -1.56
N MET A 33 -6.89 0.55 -0.50
CA MET A 33 -7.83 1.26 0.38
C MET A 33 -8.66 2.31 -0.39
N HIS A 34 -8.08 2.87 -1.45
CA HIS A 34 -8.71 3.82 -2.35
C HIS A 34 -9.81 3.18 -3.22
N LEU A 35 -9.63 1.97 -3.76
CA LEU A 35 -10.65 1.29 -4.58
C LEU A 35 -11.96 1.05 -3.83
N LYS A 36 -11.90 0.75 -2.53
CA LYS A 36 -13.11 0.59 -1.70
C LYS A 36 -13.83 1.92 -1.45
N LYS A 37 -13.10 3.04 -1.33
CA LYS A 37 -13.70 4.38 -1.20
C LYS A 37 -14.28 4.89 -2.53
N ILE A 38 -13.61 4.66 -3.66
CA ILE A 38 -14.14 5.00 -5.00
C ILE A 38 -15.39 4.17 -5.32
N LYS A 39 -15.36 2.85 -5.10
CA LYS A 39 -16.51 1.95 -5.33
C LYS A 39 -17.72 2.29 -4.44
N ARG A 40 -17.50 2.85 -3.25
CA ARG A 40 -18.60 3.35 -2.40
C ARG A 40 -19.18 4.67 -2.91
N LYS A 41 -18.43 5.42 -3.74
CA LYS A 41 -18.82 6.73 -4.26
C LYS A 41 -19.49 6.65 -5.64
N TRP A 42 -19.30 5.57 -6.41
CA TRP A 42 -19.86 5.38 -7.75
C TRP A 42 -20.68 4.09 -7.82
N SER A 43 -21.91 4.17 -8.35
CA SER A 43 -22.81 3.02 -8.48
C SER A 43 -22.15 1.91 -9.30
N ILE A 44 -22.30 0.66 -8.83
CA ILE A 44 -21.68 -0.55 -9.39
C ILE A 44 -21.87 -0.66 -10.91
N LYS A 45 -22.95 -0.12 -11.50
CA LYS A 45 -23.22 -0.18 -12.94
C LYS A 45 -22.21 0.58 -13.81
N ASP A 46 -21.68 1.70 -13.34
CA ASP A 46 -20.79 2.55 -14.14
C ASP A 46 -19.36 1.99 -14.21
N LEU A 47 -18.97 1.18 -13.23
CA LEU A 47 -17.64 0.57 -13.17
C LEU A 47 -17.48 -0.63 -14.12
N TRP A 48 -18.57 -1.37 -14.39
CA TRP A 48 -18.53 -2.53 -15.30
C TRP A 48 -18.32 -2.12 -16.75
N HIS A 49 -18.89 -1.00 -17.18
CA HIS A 49 -18.72 -0.50 -18.56
C HIS A 49 -17.28 -0.08 -18.87
N GLN A 50 -16.48 0.29 -17.85
CA GLN A 50 -15.08 0.66 -18.04
C GLN A 50 -14.10 -0.51 -17.90
N MET A 51 -14.50 -1.62 -17.25
CA MET A 51 -13.65 -2.81 -17.06
C MET A 51 -13.80 -3.88 -18.15
N CYS A 52 -14.85 -3.88 -18.98
CA CYS A 52 -15.01 -4.87 -20.06
C CYS A 52 -14.08 -4.70 -21.28
N LEU A 53 -13.03 -3.90 -21.17
CA LEU A 53 -11.92 -3.87 -22.13
C LEU A 53 -10.61 -4.02 -21.37
N LYS A 54 -10.21 -5.27 -21.08
CA LYS A 54 -8.84 -5.79 -21.30
C LYS A 54 -8.70 -7.23 -20.80
N ASN A 55 -8.27 -8.07 -21.73
CA ASN A 55 -8.00 -9.51 -21.59
C ASN A 55 -6.79 -9.79 -20.70
N ASP A 56 -6.72 -11.04 -20.24
CA ASP A 56 -5.53 -11.72 -19.72
C ASP A 56 -4.24 -11.32 -20.44
N GLY A 57 -3.18 -10.99 -19.68
CA GLY A 57 -1.81 -11.21 -20.14
C GLY A 57 -0.89 -10.01 -20.41
N GLU A 58 -1.27 -8.74 -20.19
CA GLU A 58 -0.34 -7.62 -20.39
C GLU A 58 -0.38 -6.59 -19.25
N LYS A 59 0.76 -6.37 -18.57
CA LYS A 59 0.95 -5.27 -17.61
C LYS A 59 0.69 -3.94 -18.33
N PRO A 60 -0.33 -3.14 -17.94
CA PRO A 60 -0.64 -1.91 -18.63
C PRO A 60 0.51 -0.90 -18.47
N GLY A 61 0.98 -0.38 -19.61
CA GLY A 61 2.06 0.60 -19.69
C GLY A 61 1.88 1.76 -18.70
N ARG A 62 2.99 2.10 -18.02
CA ARG A 62 3.11 3.12 -16.98
C ARG A 62 2.41 4.42 -17.41
N SER A 63 1.22 4.67 -16.85
CA SER A 63 0.65 6.01 -16.79
C SER A 63 1.61 6.88 -16.00
N SER A 64 2.26 7.86 -16.64
CA SER A 64 3.16 8.84 -15.99
C SER A 64 2.46 9.77 -14.97
N ARG A 65 1.19 9.49 -14.64
CA ARG A 65 0.40 10.28 -13.71
C ARG A 65 0.58 9.72 -12.30
N MET A 66 1.48 10.35 -11.56
CA MET A 66 1.67 10.10 -10.14
C MET A 66 0.35 10.37 -9.40
N ILE A 67 -0.21 9.35 -8.77
CA ILE A 67 -1.35 9.51 -7.86
C ILE A 67 -0.75 9.79 -6.49
N VAL A 68 -1.14 10.92 -5.89
CA VAL A 68 -0.72 11.33 -4.54
C VAL A 68 -1.89 11.12 -3.59
N GLU A 69 -1.69 10.33 -2.56
CA GLU A 69 -2.73 9.94 -1.60
C GLU A 69 -2.35 10.39 -0.19
N ALA A 70 -3.17 11.24 0.42
CA ALA A 70 -3.00 11.68 1.81
C ALA A 70 -3.92 10.87 2.74
N GLN A 71 -3.36 10.36 3.83
CA GLN A 71 -4.10 9.74 4.93
C GLN A 71 -3.74 10.43 6.25
N LYS A 72 -4.72 10.52 7.15
CA LYS A 72 -4.51 11.05 8.48
C LYS A 72 -3.78 10.00 9.33
N VAL A 73 -2.77 10.41 10.07
CA VAL A 73 -2.17 9.59 11.13
C VAL A 73 -3.20 9.48 12.24
N THR A 74 -3.62 8.25 12.55
CA THR A 74 -4.50 7.95 13.68
C THR A 74 -3.74 7.09 14.68
N ASN A 75 -4.19 7.09 15.93
CA ASN A 75 -3.59 6.27 17.00
C ASN A 75 -3.71 4.76 16.75
N GLN A 76 -4.44 4.34 15.72
CA GLN A 76 -4.60 2.95 15.31
C GLN A 76 -3.47 2.50 14.36
N ILE A 77 -2.78 3.44 13.71
CA ILE A 77 -1.67 3.13 12.81
C ILE A 77 -0.42 2.94 13.65
N GLU A 78 0.08 1.71 13.66
CA GLU A 78 1.27 1.33 14.42
C GLU A 78 2.55 1.67 13.64
N PHE A 79 2.61 1.30 12.35
CA PHE A 79 3.74 1.56 11.46
C PHE A 79 3.34 1.41 9.98
N ILE A 80 4.22 1.86 9.08
CA ILE A 80 4.07 1.72 7.63
C ILE A 80 5.33 1.07 7.06
N ILE A 81 5.14 0.02 6.26
CA ILE A 81 6.19 -0.61 5.46
C ILE A 81 6.11 -0.04 4.05
N LEU A 82 7.20 0.53 3.57
CA LEU A 82 7.37 0.93 2.17
C LEU A 82 8.51 0.11 1.58
N GLY A 83 8.19 -0.74 0.61
CA GLY A 83 9.16 -1.63 -0.03
C GLY A 83 8.97 -1.69 -1.54
N SER A 84 10.03 -2.04 -2.26
CA SER A 84 9.95 -2.39 -3.68
C SER A 84 9.34 -3.78 -3.88
N ASP A 85 9.02 -4.14 -5.13
CA ASP A 85 8.54 -5.47 -5.51
C ASP A 85 9.41 -6.61 -4.95
N GLY A 86 10.72 -6.42 -4.75
CA GLY A 86 11.60 -7.44 -4.18
C GLY A 86 11.14 -7.96 -2.81
N VAL A 87 10.64 -7.09 -1.93
CA VAL A 87 10.04 -7.52 -0.65
C VAL A 87 8.74 -8.27 -0.94
N TRP A 88 7.86 -7.70 -1.77
CA TRP A 88 6.52 -8.23 -1.98
C TRP A 88 6.44 -9.47 -2.88
N GLU A 89 7.54 -9.83 -3.54
CA GLU A 89 7.71 -11.07 -4.29
C GLU A 89 7.96 -12.27 -3.37
N VAL A 90 8.61 -12.05 -2.23
CA VAL A 90 8.97 -13.12 -1.28
C VAL A 90 8.04 -13.20 -0.07
N MET A 91 7.32 -12.11 0.25
CA MET A 91 6.38 -12.08 1.37
C MET A 91 5.08 -11.34 1.05
N ASN A 92 3.98 -11.83 1.61
CA ASN A 92 2.69 -11.15 1.57
C ASN A 92 2.57 -10.09 2.69
N ASN A 93 1.54 -9.24 2.62
CA ASN A 93 1.35 -8.14 3.57
C ASN A 93 1.27 -8.58 5.03
N LYS A 94 0.63 -9.73 5.30
CA LYS A 94 0.46 -10.24 6.67
C LYS A 94 1.79 -10.77 7.20
N GLU A 95 2.52 -11.52 6.39
CA GLU A 95 3.85 -12.03 6.74
C GLU A 95 4.79 -10.87 7.10
N ALA A 96 4.87 -9.85 6.25
CA ALA A 96 5.71 -8.68 6.48
C ALA A 96 5.37 -7.97 7.80
N VAL A 97 4.07 -7.77 8.08
CA VAL A 97 3.61 -7.10 9.30
C VAL A 97 3.84 -7.96 10.55
N ASP A 98 3.54 -9.25 10.49
CA ASP A 98 3.75 -10.16 11.62
C ASP A 98 5.25 -10.32 11.93
N LEU A 99 6.11 -10.28 10.90
CA LEU A 99 7.57 -10.34 11.03
C LEU A 99 8.13 -9.16 11.82
N VAL A 100 7.65 -7.93 11.57
CA VAL A 100 8.27 -6.74 12.17
C VAL A 100 7.48 -6.10 13.31
N ARG A 101 6.21 -6.45 13.52
CA ARG A 101 5.37 -5.80 14.54
C ARG A 101 5.98 -5.83 15.95
N HIS A 102 6.73 -6.89 16.26
CA HIS A 102 7.34 -7.06 17.58
C HIS A 102 8.69 -6.35 17.73
N ILE A 103 9.17 -5.65 16.69
CA ILE A 103 10.44 -4.95 16.66
C ILE A 103 10.17 -3.45 16.79
N GLU A 104 10.56 -2.85 17.91
CA GLU A 104 10.35 -1.40 18.18
C GLU A 104 11.30 -0.52 17.35
N ASP A 105 12.50 -1.00 17.07
CA ASP A 105 13.50 -0.28 16.28
C ASP A 105 13.21 -0.43 14.78
N ALA A 106 12.90 0.70 14.12
CA ALA A 106 12.54 0.71 12.72
C ALA A 106 13.67 0.27 11.78
N GLN A 107 14.94 0.50 12.16
CA GLN A 107 16.08 0.04 11.37
C GLN A 107 16.20 -1.49 11.47
N LEU A 108 16.11 -2.05 12.68
CA LEU A 108 16.14 -3.50 12.86
C LEU A 108 14.97 -4.18 12.13
N ALA A 109 13.77 -3.59 12.19
CA ALA A 109 12.61 -4.07 11.44
C ALA A 109 12.88 -4.09 9.93
N ALA A 110 13.49 -3.04 9.38
CA ALA A 110 13.84 -2.97 7.97
C ALA A 110 14.94 -3.98 7.59
N GLU A 111 15.93 -4.19 8.46
CA GLU A 111 16.97 -5.21 8.26
C GLU A 111 16.37 -6.62 8.26
N SER A 112 15.42 -6.93 9.15
CA SER A 112 14.71 -8.21 9.16
C SER A 112 13.93 -8.43 7.87
N LEU A 113 13.22 -7.41 7.35
CA LEU A 113 12.52 -7.50 6.06
C LEU A 113 13.46 -7.73 4.87
N ALA A 114 14.69 -7.22 4.95
CA ALA A 114 15.67 -7.32 3.87
C ALA A 114 16.48 -8.64 3.88
N GLN A 115 16.35 -9.45 4.93
CA GLN A 115 17.05 -10.73 5.08
C GLN A 115 16.25 -11.95 4.59
N GLU A 116 14.97 -11.76 4.28
CA GLU A 116 14.10 -12.76 3.65
C GLU A 116 14.35 -12.86 2.13
#